data_AF-A0A3M1UQA5-F1
#
_entry.id   AF-A0A3M1UQA5-F1
#
_cell.length_a   1.000
_cell.length_b   1.000
_cell.length_c   1.000
_cell.angle_alpha   90.00
_cell.angle_beta   90.00
_cell.angle_gamma   90.00
#
_symmetry.space_group_name_H-M   'P 1'
#
loop_
_entity.id
_entity.type
_entity.pdbx_description
1 polymer ?
#
loop_
_entity_poly.entity_id
_entity_poly.type
_entity_poly.pdbx_seq_one_letter_code
_entity_poly.pdbx_strand_id
1 'polypeptide(L)'
;MKKDAFIKLFFGWLILFGLLILLIWFSPLPEGATGSSHPVYSSMFKSGPSVALQAHSKYMAYFFGLGITCIFGLALFLGAWKNGQRLDPGLGRWLLAGMLLYMLAFTLTVGLYWQDLARETTPYVLGFPLPTAFMLFGIGSVPIIFTLIYILGFDKWILTPEEQKRFEELIRAKRENEGGLS
;
A
#
# COMPACT_ATOMS: atom_id res chain seq x y z
N MET A 1 -11.57 17.49 3.86
CA MET A 1 -12.32 16.57 4.75
C MET A 1 -11.90 16.84 6.20
N LYS A 2 -12.77 16.65 7.21
CA LYS A 2 -12.37 16.74 8.63
C LYS A 2 -11.67 15.43 9.06
N LYS A 3 -10.75 15.49 10.02
CA LYS A 3 -10.00 14.31 10.53
C LYS A 3 -10.96 13.19 10.98
N ASP A 4 -12.00 13.53 11.73
CA ASP A 4 -12.97 12.54 12.23
C ASP A 4 -13.74 11.83 11.11
N ALA A 5 -14.08 12.56 10.04
CA ALA A 5 -14.73 11.97 8.87
C ALA A 5 -13.76 11.03 8.12
N PHE A 6 -12.48 11.38 8.04
CA PHE A 6 -11.44 10.51 7.48
C PHE A 6 -11.23 9.25 8.33
N ILE A 7 -11.20 9.39 9.65
CA ILE A 7 -11.09 8.24 10.57
C ILE A 7 -12.26 7.27 10.37
N LYS A 8 -13.49 7.79 10.28
CA LYS A 8 -14.68 6.98 9.98
C LYS A 8 -14.55 6.27 8.63
N LEU A 9 -14.05 6.95 7.60
CA LEU A 9 -13.78 6.35 6.29
C LEU A 9 -12.75 5.22 6.39
N PHE A 10 -11.64 5.43 7.10
CA PHE A 10 -10.60 4.43 7.31
C PHE A 10 -11.13 3.18 8.03
N PHE A 11 -11.85 3.35 9.13
CA PHE A 11 -12.47 2.23 9.85
C PHE A 11 -13.56 1.54 9.01
N GLY A 12 -14.36 2.30 8.26
CA GLY A 12 -15.33 1.73 7.32
C GLY A 12 -14.66 0.87 6.25
N TRP A 13 -13.51 1.31 5.73
CA TRP A 13 -12.70 0.52 4.80
C TRP A 13 -12.13 -0.74 5.43
N LEU A 14 -11.65 -0.66 6.68
CA LEU A 14 -11.18 -1.84 7.42
C LEU A 14 -12.29 -2.88 7.61
N ILE A 15 -13.52 -2.45 7.93
CA ILE A 15 -14.67 -3.35 8.04
C ILE A 15 -14.95 -4.00 6.68
N LEU A 16 -15.00 -3.22 5.61
CA LEU A 16 -15.20 -3.75 4.25
C LEU A 16 -14.11 -4.75 3.86
N PHE A 17 -12.85 -4.46 4.17
CA PHE A 17 -11.74 -5.36 3.91
C PHE A 17 -11.80 -6.63 4.77
N GLY A 18 -12.24 -6.51 6.03
CA GLY A 18 -12.51 -7.64 6.90
C GLY A 18 -13.61 -8.56 6.34
N LEU A 19 -14.69 -7.99 5.79
CA LEU A 19 -15.73 -8.75 5.11
C LEU A 19 -15.20 -9.48 3.87
N LEU A 20 -14.31 -8.86 3.10
CA LEU A 20 -13.64 -9.51 1.98
C LEU A 20 -12.79 -10.71 2.45
N ILE A 21 -12.03 -10.56 3.54
CA ILE A 21 -11.25 -11.65 4.12
C ILE A 21 -12.16 -12.80 4.55
N LEU A 22 -13.27 -12.50 5.23
CA LEU A 22 -14.25 -13.51 5.63
C LEU A 22 -14.82 -14.22 4.41
N LEU A 23 -15.17 -13.49 3.36
CA LEU A 23 -15.67 -14.07 2.11
C LEU A 23 -14.64 -15.01 1.48
N ILE A 24 -13.37 -14.61 1.45
CA ILE A 24 -12.27 -15.48 0.96
C ILE A 24 -12.15 -16.73 1.84
N TRP A 25 -12.28 -16.61 3.16
CA TRP A 25 -12.14 -17.74 4.08
C TRP A 25 -13.28 -18.76 3.96
N PHE A 26 -14.51 -18.29 3.74
CA PHE A 26 -15.66 -19.17 3.51
C PHE A 26 -15.80 -19.64 2.06
N SER A 27 -14.94 -19.19 1.16
CA SER A 27 -14.94 -19.66 -0.23
C SER A 27 -14.36 -21.07 -0.32
N PRO A 28 -14.91 -21.92 -1.21
CA PRO A 28 -14.36 -23.26 -1.41
C PRO A 28 -12.92 -23.15 -1.90
N LEU A 29 -12.05 -24.03 -1.39
CA LEU A 29 -10.68 -24.11 -1.89
C LEU A 29 -10.72 -24.52 -3.37
N PRO A 30 -9.99 -23.81 -4.26
CA PRO A 30 -9.86 -24.23 -5.65
C PRO A 30 -9.25 -25.62 -5.75
N GLU A 31 -9.75 -26.42 -6.69
CA GLU A 31 -9.11 -27.69 -7.04
C GLU A 31 -7.65 -27.46 -7.46
N GLY A 32 -6.73 -28.23 -6.89
CA GLY A 32 -5.30 -28.07 -7.16
C GLY A 32 -4.63 -26.88 -6.48
N ALA A 33 -5.27 -26.27 -5.45
CA ALA A 33 -4.67 -25.20 -4.64
C ALA A 33 -3.36 -25.62 -3.95
N THR A 34 -3.18 -26.90 -3.67
CA THR A 34 -1.92 -27.47 -3.17
C THR A 34 -0.99 -27.84 -4.32
N GLY A 35 0.32 -27.61 -4.13
CA GLY A 35 1.32 -28.01 -5.11
C GLY A 35 1.24 -29.51 -5.42
N SER A 36 1.16 -29.84 -6.70
CA SER A 36 1.26 -31.22 -7.21
C SER A 36 2.70 -31.52 -7.61
N SER A 37 3.19 -32.74 -7.38
CA SER A 37 4.55 -33.09 -7.81
C SER A 37 4.68 -33.03 -9.33
N HIS A 38 5.81 -32.52 -9.80
CA HIS A 38 6.13 -32.49 -11.22
C HIS A 38 6.32 -33.92 -11.74
N PRO A 39 5.78 -34.30 -12.92
CA PRO A 39 5.80 -35.69 -13.41
C PRO A 39 7.21 -36.28 -13.55
N VAL A 40 8.19 -35.41 -13.86
CA VAL A 40 9.59 -35.80 -14.08
C VAL A 40 10.47 -35.54 -12.85
N TYR A 41 10.11 -34.57 -12.00
CA TYR A 41 10.95 -34.11 -10.90
C TYR A 41 10.12 -34.13 -9.61
N SER A 42 10.12 -35.25 -8.90
CA SER A 42 9.28 -35.46 -7.70
C SER A 42 9.51 -34.44 -6.58
N SER A 43 10.71 -33.85 -6.52
CA SER A 43 11.07 -32.77 -5.59
C SER A 43 10.55 -31.39 -5.99
N MET A 44 10.07 -31.21 -7.22
CA MET A 44 9.52 -29.95 -7.71
C MET A 44 8.00 -29.97 -7.61
N PHE A 45 7.43 -29.05 -6.84
CA PHE A 45 6.00 -28.87 -6.77
C PHE A 45 5.57 -27.83 -7.82
N LYS A 46 4.59 -28.19 -8.65
CA LYS A 46 3.92 -27.28 -9.58
C LYS A 46 2.52 -26.98 -9.07
N SER A 47 2.09 -25.73 -9.19
CA SER A 47 0.67 -25.40 -9.04
C SER A 47 -0.14 -26.23 -10.04
N GLY A 48 -1.30 -26.73 -9.62
CA GLY A 48 -2.23 -27.39 -10.53
C GLY A 48 -2.62 -26.46 -11.69
N PRO A 49 -3.00 -27.00 -12.86
CA PRO A 49 -3.54 -26.20 -13.94
C PRO A 49 -4.79 -25.46 -13.42
N SER A 50 -4.82 -24.15 -13.64
CA SER A 50 -6.01 -23.28 -13.52
C SER A 50 -6.47 -22.76 -12.16
N VAL A 51 -5.75 -22.93 -11.04
CA VAL A 51 -6.10 -22.23 -9.78
C VAL A 51 -6.16 -20.70 -9.97
N ALA A 52 -5.19 -20.16 -10.71
CA ALA A 52 -5.12 -18.73 -11.05
C ALA A 52 -6.05 -18.31 -12.21
N LEU A 53 -6.64 -19.26 -12.94
CA LEU A 53 -7.54 -19.01 -14.06
C LEU A 53 -9.02 -19.08 -13.65
N GLN A 54 -9.35 -19.72 -12.52
CA GLN A 54 -10.70 -19.68 -11.98
C GLN A 54 -11.11 -18.22 -11.69
N ALA A 55 -12.18 -17.78 -12.34
CA ALA A 55 -12.63 -16.39 -12.30
C ALA A 55 -12.83 -15.88 -10.87
N HIS A 56 -13.43 -16.71 -10.00
CA HIS A 56 -13.67 -16.36 -8.61
C HIS A 56 -12.37 -16.05 -7.85
N SER A 57 -11.42 -16.99 -7.85
CA SER A 57 -10.11 -16.86 -7.17
C SER A 57 -9.30 -15.69 -7.72
N LYS A 58 -9.36 -15.50 -9.04
CA LYS A 58 -8.69 -14.42 -9.77
C LYS A 58 -9.13 -13.04 -9.28
N TYR A 59 -10.43 -12.77 -9.22
CA TYR A 59 -10.94 -11.47 -8.77
C TYR A 59 -10.81 -11.27 -7.26
N MET A 60 -10.97 -12.33 -6.46
CA MET A 60 -10.76 -12.25 -5.01
C MET A 60 -9.33 -11.88 -4.65
N ALA A 61 -8.33 -12.49 -5.29
CA ALA A 61 -6.93 -12.11 -5.10
C ALA A 61 -6.65 -10.66 -5.53
N TYR A 62 -7.26 -10.21 -6.63
CA TYR A 62 -7.15 -8.82 -7.08
C TYR A 62 -7.73 -7.83 -6.06
N PHE A 63 -8.96 -8.04 -5.59
CA PHE A 63 -9.57 -7.16 -4.59
C PHE A 63 -8.85 -7.20 -3.25
N PHE A 64 -8.27 -8.35 -2.89
CA PHE A 64 -7.48 -8.46 -1.68
C PHE A 64 -6.22 -7.57 -1.75
N GLY A 65 -5.45 -7.66 -2.84
CA GLY A 65 -4.28 -6.80 -3.01
C GLY A 65 -4.63 -5.32 -3.20
N LEU A 66 -5.75 -5.00 -3.87
CA LEU A 66 -6.27 -3.64 -3.95
C LEU A 66 -6.67 -3.11 -2.56
N GLY A 67 -7.27 -3.95 -1.72
CA GLY A 67 -7.63 -3.63 -0.34
C GLY A 67 -6.41 -3.28 0.51
N ILE A 68 -5.34 -4.09 0.44
CA ILE A 68 -4.08 -3.84 1.14
C ILE A 68 -3.43 -2.54 0.68
N THR A 69 -3.32 -2.33 -0.64
CA THR A 69 -2.71 -1.10 -1.18
C THR A 69 -3.52 0.15 -0.79
N CYS A 70 -4.85 0.04 -0.75
CA CYS A 70 -5.72 1.10 -0.22
C CYS A 70 -5.49 1.35 1.27
N ILE A 71 -5.40 0.32 2.11
CA ILE A 71 -5.13 0.46 3.55
C ILE A 71 -3.80 1.16 3.78
N PHE A 72 -2.76 0.76 3.05
CA PHE A 72 -1.45 1.40 3.11
C PHE A 72 -1.55 2.90 2.78
N GLY A 73 -2.21 3.26 1.67
CA GLY A 73 -2.43 4.66 1.30
C GLY A 73 -3.21 5.44 2.37
N LEU A 74 -4.32 4.90 2.85
CA LEU A 74 -5.14 5.55 3.89
C LEU A 74 -4.39 5.72 5.22
N ALA A 75 -3.53 4.77 5.59
CA ALA A 75 -2.68 4.86 6.77
C ALA A 75 -1.67 6.02 6.67
N LEU A 76 -1.08 6.24 5.48
CA LEU A 76 -0.22 7.41 5.23
C LEU A 76 -0.98 8.72 5.39
N PHE A 77 -2.21 8.80 4.85
CA PHE A 77 -3.08 9.96 5.04
C PHE A 77 -3.42 10.20 6.52
N LEU A 78 -3.65 9.15 7.31
CA LEU A 78 -3.87 9.26 8.75
C LEU A 78 -2.63 9.83 9.45
N GLY A 79 -1.44 9.34 9.10
CA GLY A 79 -0.15 9.80 9.65
C GLY A 79 0.22 11.23 9.26
N ALA A 80 -0.24 11.69 8.09
CA ALA A 80 -0.04 13.07 7.64
C ALA A 80 -0.89 14.11 8.40
N TRP A 81 -1.85 13.68 9.22
CA TRP A 81 -2.79 14.57 9.87
C TRP A 81 -2.29 15.09 11.23
N LYS A 82 -1.87 16.36 11.27
CA LYS A 82 -1.53 17.07 12.51
C LYS A 82 -2.76 17.24 13.43
N ASN A 83 -2.55 17.13 14.74
CA ASN A 83 -3.62 17.29 15.73
C ASN A 83 -4.15 18.73 15.71
N GLY A 84 -5.48 18.88 15.61
CA GLY A 84 -6.15 20.18 15.59
C GLY A 84 -6.07 20.94 14.25
N GLN A 85 -5.39 20.41 13.24
CA GLN A 85 -5.25 21.06 11.92
C GLN A 85 -5.88 20.25 10.79
N ARG A 86 -6.20 20.93 9.68
CA ARG A 86 -6.61 20.26 8.44
C ARG A 86 -5.35 19.75 7.72
N LEU A 87 -5.48 18.65 6.98
CA LEU A 87 -4.43 18.18 6.10
C LEU A 87 -4.06 19.28 5.09
N ASP A 88 -2.76 19.53 4.93
CA ASP A 88 -2.27 20.46 3.93
C ASP A 88 -2.74 20.01 2.52
N PRO A 89 -3.36 20.90 1.71
CA PRO A 89 -3.86 20.53 0.38
C PRO A 89 -2.75 20.12 -0.62
N GLY A 90 -1.52 20.60 -0.44
CA GLY A 90 -0.35 20.20 -1.23
C GLY A 90 0.04 18.77 -0.92
N LEU A 91 0.32 18.49 0.37
CA LEU A 91 0.64 17.13 0.83
C LEU A 91 -0.47 16.14 0.48
N GLY A 92 -1.74 16.50 0.72
CA GLY A 92 -2.88 15.65 0.42
C GLY A 92 -3.00 15.29 -1.07
N ARG A 93 -2.69 16.22 -1.98
CA ARG A 93 -2.66 15.93 -3.43
C ARG A 93 -1.53 14.99 -3.81
N TRP A 94 -0.33 15.17 -3.25
CA TRP A 94 0.81 14.30 -3.51
C TRP A 94 0.59 12.88 -2.96
N LEU A 95 0.03 12.76 -1.76
CA LEU A 95 -0.37 11.48 -1.19
C LEU A 95 -1.43 10.78 -2.03
N LEU A 96 -2.42 11.53 -2.54
CA LEU A 96 -3.45 10.98 -3.41
C LEU A 96 -2.85 10.49 -4.73
N ALA A 97 -1.99 11.30 -5.35
CA ALA A 97 -1.31 10.93 -6.59
C ALA A 97 -0.44 9.68 -6.39
N GLY A 98 0.32 9.59 -5.30
CA GLY A 98 1.11 8.41 -4.95
C GLY A 98 0.24 7.18 -4.71
N MET A 99 -0.89 7.32 -4.00
CA MET A 99 -1.84 6.23 -3.77
C MET A 99 -2.45 5.71 -5.07
N LEU A 100 -2.89 6.61 -5.96
CA LEU A 100 -3.45 6.26 -7.26
C LEU A 100 -2.40 5.59 -8.15
N LEU A 101 -1.16 6.10 -8.15
CA LEU A 101 -0.04 5.47 -8.85
C LEU A 101 0.23 4.07 -8.29
N TYR A 102 0.13 3.88 -6.98
CA TYR A 102 0.34 2.57 -6.37
C TYR A 102 -0.70 1.55 -6.81
N MET A 103 -1.97 1.94 -6.74
CA MET A 103 -3.10 1.13 -7.20
C MET A 103 -3.00 0.81 -8.70
N LEU A 104 -2.56 1.78 -9.50
CA LEU A 104 -2.32 1.59 -10.93
C LEU A 104 -1.19 0.58 -11.16
N ALA A 105 -0.04 0.74 -10.50
CA ALA A 105 1.09 -0.18 -10.63
C ALA A 105 0.71 -1.61 -10.21
N PHE A 106 -0.07 -1.75 -9.13
CA PHE A 106 -0.63 -3.03 -8.71
C PHE A 106 -1.56 -3.63 -9.77
N THR A 107 -2.51 -2.83 -10.26
CA THR A 107 -3.48 -3.29 -11.27
C THR A 107 -2.81 -3.70 -12.58
N LEU A 108 -1.80 -2.94 -13.03
CA LEU A 108 -1.00 -3.28 -14.20
C LEU A 108 -0.22 -4.59 -13.99
N THR A 109 0.38 -4.78 -12.83
CA THR A 109 1.11 -6.02 -12.50
C THR A 109 0.18 -7.24 -12.56
N VAL A 110 -1.01 -7.14 -11.95
CA VAL A 110 -2.00 -8.22 -11.99
C VAL A 110 -2.53 -8.45 -13.41
N GLY A 111 -2.77 -7.37 -14.17
CA GLY A 111 -3.20 -7.47 -15.57
C GLY A 111 -2.16 -8.14 -16.45
N LEU A 112 -0.88 -7.80 -16.31
CA LEU A 112 0.23 -8.44 -17.00
C LEU A 112 0.36 -9.92 -16.62
N TYR A 113 0.20 -10.23 -15.33
CA TYR A 113 0.19 -11.61 -14.86
C TYR A 113 -0.95 -12.43 -15.51
N TRP A 114 -2.15 -11.88 -15.60
CA TRP A 114 -3.27 -12.55 -16.27
C TRP A 114 -3.06 -12.73 -17.77
N GLN A 115 -2.41 -11.77 -18.43
CA GLN A 115 -2.04 -11.92 -19.84
C GLN A 115 -0.97 -12.99 -20.03
N ASP A 116 0.03 -13.05 -19.14
CA ASP A 116 1.12 -14.02 -19.21
C ASP A 116 0.60 -15.45 -19.02
N LEU A 117 -0.37 -15.65 -18.11
CA LEU A 117 -1.06 -16.94 -17.94
C LEU A 117 -1.78 -17.42 -19.21
N ALA A 118 -2.15 -16.52 -20.12
CA ALA A 118 -2.83 -16.84 -21.37
C ALA A 118 -1.87 -16.98 -22.56
N ARG A 119 -0.58 -16.65 -22.39
CA ARG A 119 0.43 -16.72 -23.44
C ARG A 119 1.14 -18.07 -23.42
N GLU A 120 1.57 -18.51 -24.59
CA GLU A 120 2.45 -19.67 -24.73
C GLU A 120 3.92 -19.33 -24.44
N THR A 121 4.28 -18.05 -24.56
CA THR A 121 5.64 -17.55 -24.33
C THR A 121 5.65 -16.40 -23.33
N THR A 122 6.55 -16.50 -22.35
CA THR A 122 6.74 -15.48 -21.31
C THR A 122 7.80 -14.48 -21.75
N PRO A 123 7.47 -13.20 -21.96
CA PRO A 123 8.46 -12.17 -22.25
C PRO A 123 9.29 -11.86 -21.01
N TYR A 124 10.59 -11.63 -21.20
CA TYR A 124 11.53 -11.30 -20.12
C TYR A 124 12.02 -9.86 -20.23
N VAL A 125 12.17 -9.21 -19.07
CA VAL A 125 12.75 -7.87 -18.92
C VAL A 125 13.76 -7.94 -17.78
N LEU A 126 15.01 -7.54 -18.04
CA LEU A 126 16.11 -7.56 -17.05
C LEU A 126 16.31 -8.93 -16.38
N GLY A 127 16.06 -10.03 -17.13
CA GLY A 127 16.20 -11.40 -16.62
C GLY A 127 14.98 -11.94 -15.85
N PHE A 128 13.93 -11.15 -15.67
CA PHE A 128 12.69 -11.59 -15.01
C PHE A 128 11.53 -11.68 -16.00
N PRO A 129 10.55 -12.59 -15.79
CA PRO A 129 9.27 -12.52 -16.46
C PRO A 129 8.67 -11.12 -16.34
N LEU A 130 8.03 -10.63 -17.39
CA LEU A 130 7.47 -9.27 -17.44
C LEU A 130 6.60 -8.90 -16.22
N PRO A 131 5.68 -9.77 -15.72
CA PRO A 131 4.90 -9.46 -14.52
C PRO A 131 5.80 -9.31 -13.28
N THR A 132 6.82 -10.16 -13.14
CA THR A 132 7.79 -10.11 -12.03
C THR A 132 8.65 -8.84 -12.09
N ALA A 133 9.07 -8.43 -13.28
CA ALA A 133 9.79 -7.16 -13.46
C ALA A 133 8.94 -5.97 -13.02
N PHE A 134 7.65 -5.94 -13.40
CA PHE A 134 6.71 -4.89 -12.95
C PHE A 134 6.42 -4.95 -11.45
N MET A 135 6.39 -6.14 -10.85
CA MET A 135 6.29 -6.27 -9.40
C MET A 135 7.51 -5.64 -8.70
N LEU A 136 8.72 -5.96 -9.17
CA LEU A 136 9.96 -5.46 -8.55
C LEU A 136 10.14 -3.96 -8.78
N PHE A 137 10.05 -3.50 -10.03
CA PHE A 137 10.39 -2.12 -10.40
C PHE A 137 9.19 -1.18 -10.42
N GLY A 138 7.98 -1.68 -10.69
CA GLY A 138 6.75 -0.91 -10.62
C GLY A 138 6.28 -0.76 -9.18
N ILE A 139 5.73 -1.83 -8.60
CA ILE A 139 5.21 -1.84 -7.23
C ILE A 139 6.32 -1.52 -6.21
N GLY A 140 7.50 -2.14 -6.35
CA GLY A 140 8.61 -1.97 -5.40
C GLY A 140 9.20 -0.56 -5.36
N SER A 141 9.06 0.24 -6.41
CA SER A 141 9.56 1.62 -6.44
C SER A 141 8.58 2.64 -5.82
N VAL A 142 7.30 2.29 -5.68
CA VAL A 142 6.29 3.23 -5.19
C VAL A 142 6.56 3.72 -3.76
N PRO A 143 6.99 2.89 -2.79
CA PRO A 143 7.39 3.37 -1.47
C PRO A 143 8.47 4.46 -1.49
N ILE A 144 9.38 4.43 -2.48
CA ILE A 144 10.42 5.45 -2.65
C ILE A 144 9.78 6.81 -2.96
N ILE A 145 8.73 6.83 -3.79
CA ILE A 145 8.00 8.05 -4.14
C ILE A 145 7.39 8.68 -2.88
N PHE A 146 6.75 7.88 -2.02
CA PHE A 146 6.23 8.37 -0.74
C PHE A 146 7.34 8.91 0.15
N THR A 147 8.46 8.19 0.27
CA THR A 147 9.62 8.66 1.03
C THR A 147 10.12 10.02 0.52
N LEU A 148 10.24 10.20 -0.79
CA LEU A 148 10.68 11.46 -1.38
C LEU A 148 9.69 12.60 -1.13
N ILE A 149 8.37 12.34 -1.21
CA ILE A 149 7.34 13.33 -0.87
C ILE A 149 7.51 13.81 0.57
N TYR A 150 7.76 12.89 1.51
CA TYR A 150 7.96 13.21 2.91
C TYR A 150 9.27 13.99 3.16
N ILE A 151 10.37 13.57 2.52
CA ILE A 151 11.68 14.23 2.69
C ILE A 151 11.65 15.64 2.09
N LEU A 152 11.24 15.78 0.83
CA LEU A 152 11.23 17.07 0.12
C LEU A 152 10.17 18.03 0.66
N GLY A 153 9.11 17.47 1.25
CA GLY A 153 8.01 18.20 1.85
C GLY A 153 8.17 18.48 3.35
N PHE A 154 9.23 17.99 4.00
CA PHE A 154 9.35 17.95 5.45
C PHE A 154 9.22 19.35 6.08
N ASP A 155 10.03 20.30 5.61
CA ASP A 155 10.09 21.67 6.15
C ASP A 155 8.82 22.49 5.86
N LYS A 156 8.00 22.05 4.89
CA LYS A 156 6.78 22.75 4.48
C LYS A 156 5.54 22.19 5.15
N TRP A 157 5.47 20.88 5.30
CA TRP A 157 4.23 20.20 5.68
C TRP A 157 4.32 19.50 7.04
N ILE A 158 5.51 19.07 7.46
CA ILE A 158 5.70 18.24 8.66
C ILE A 158 6.21 19.06 9.84
N LEU A 159 7.34 19.74 9.70
CA LEU A 159 7.89 20.59 10.75
C LEU A 159 8.21 21.95 10.15
N THR A 160 7.28 22.90 10.28
CA THR A 160 7.53 24.23 9.72
C THR A 160 8.53 24.98 10.59
N PRO A 161 9.31 25.94 10.02
CA PRO A 161 10.22 26.77 10.80
C PRO A 161 9.51 27.54 11.93
N GLU A 162 8.24 27.86 11.75
CA GLU A 162 7.39 28.53 12.75
C GLU A 162 7.04 27.59 13.92
N GLU A 163 6.68 26.34 13.62
CA GLU A 163 6.44 25.31 14.64
C GLU A 163 7.72 25.02 15.44
N GLN A 164 8.87 24.97 14.74
CA GLN A 164 10.17 24.79 15.36
C GLN A 164 10.52 25.96 16.31
N LYS A 165 10.34 27.22 15.88
CA LYS A 165 10.55 28.38 16.74
C LYS A 165 9.64 28.37 17.97
N ARG A 166 8.36 28.07 17.78
CA ARG A 166 7.40 27.98 18.89
C ARG A 166 7.79 26.86 19.87
N PHE A 167 8.30 25.74 19.37
CA PHE A 167 8.81 24.66 20.20
C PHE A 167 10.03 25.09 21.03
N GLU A 168 10.97 25.81 20.42
CA GLU A 168 12.14 26.38 21.11
C GLU A 168 11.74 27.40 22.19
N GLU A 169 10.76 28.26 21.91
CA GLU A 169 10.20 29.20 22.89
C GLU A 169 9.57 28.48 24.09
N LEU A 170 8.81 27.41 23.86
CA LEU A 170 8.20 26.60 24.92
C LEU A 170 9.25 25.90 25.79
N ILE A 171 10.33 25.39 25.20
CA ILE A 171 11.45 24.79 25.95
C ILE A 171 12.14 25.86 26.80
N ARG A 172 12.40 27.03 26.23
CA ARG A 172 13.03 28.14 26.95
C ARG A 172 12.20 28.58 28.15
N ALA A 173 10.90 28.82 27.95
CA ALA A 173 9.99 29.18 29.03
C ALA A 173 9.92 28.10 30.13
N LYS A 174 9.95 26.81 29.75
CA LYS A 174 9.98 25.71 30.71
C LYS A 174 11.28 25.70 31.53
N ARG A 175 12.43 25.89 30.89
CA ARG A 175 13.74 25.97 31.57
C ARG A 175 13.84 27.17 32.51
N GLU A 176 13.29 28.31 32.12
CA GLU A 176 13.24 29.51 32.97
C GLU A 176 12.34 29.29 34.20
N ASN A 177 11.21 28.58 34.05
CA ASN A 177 10.35 28.21 35.17
C ASN A 177 10.96 27.14 36.10
N GLU A 178 11.72 26.17 35.57
CA GLU A 178 12.39 25.14 36.37
C GLU A 178 13.68 25.67 37.03
N GLY A 179 14.37 26.63 36.41
CA GLY A 179 15.55 27.31 36.94
C GLY A 179 15.27 28.47 37.90
N GLY A 180 14.01 28.92 38.00
CA GLY A 180 13.55 29.97 38.93
C GLY A 180 13.10 29.46 40.31
N LEU A 181 13.29 28.17 40.59
CA LEU A 181 12.99 27.52 41.87
C LEU A 181 14.22 27.35 42.79
N SER A 182 15.34 28.03 42.49
CA SER A 182 16.52 28.09 43.38
C SER A 182 16.56 29.38 44.21
#